data_AF-A0A172Z461-F1
#
_entry.id   AF-A0A172Z461-F1
#
_cell.length_a   1.000
_cell.length_b   1.000
_cell.length_c   1.000
_cell.angle_alpha   90.00
_cell.angle_beta   90.00
_cell.angle_gamma   90.00
#
_symmetry.space_group_name_H-M   'P 1'
#
loop_
_entity.id
_entity.type
_entity.pdbx_description
1 polymer ?
#
loop_
_entity_poly.entity_id
_entity_poly.type
_entity_poly.pdbx_seq_one_letter_code
_entity_poly.pdbx_strand_id
1 'polypeptide(L)'
;MQCAKQKGEVVGKEAAFLQDCRVFGRLHRALTPAHWRALVAKYSTHQERKHGAILELLNSVKTPAPKRFRECAVLTWAIPQVAGAEGKRSAAVLPAAWYDITNWDNDGKPESTRYRWRSGIRKTLDDQVNEALTAAQELLDAEGLIESCVA
;
A
#
# COMPACT_ATOMS: atom_id res chain seq x y z
N MET A 1 28.57 24.63 12.79
CA MET A 1 29.12 23.81 13.87
C MET A 1 28.57 22.40 13.73
N GLN A 2 29.31 21.48 13.10
CA GLN A 2 28.94 20.06 13.13
C GLN A 2 29.35 19.51 14.49
N CYS A 3 28.38 19.22 15.35
CA CYS A 3 28.62 18.54 16.62
C CYS A 3 29.28 17.19 16.35
N ALA A 4 30.44 16.95 16.97
CA ALA A 4 31.15 15.68 16.90
C ALA A 4 30.25 14.55 17.43
N LYS A 5 30.13 13.45 16.68
CA LYS A 5 29.43 12.23 17.13
C LYS A 5 30.00 11.76 18.47
N GLN A 6 29.16 11.67 19.50
CA GLN A 6 29.54 11.02 20.74
C GLN A 6 29.55 9.50 20.54
N LYS A 7 30.54 8.83 21.14
CA LYS A 7 30.75 7.38 21.00
C LYS A 7 29.55 6.63 21.60
N GLY A 8 28.71 6.02 20.75
CA GLY A 8 27.53 5.24 21.15
C GLY A 8 26.19 5.92 20.86
N GLU A 9 26.19 7.15 20.35
CA GLU A 9 24.96 7.87 20.01
C GLU A 9 24.47 7.45 18.61
N VAL A 10 23.27 6.85 18.53
CA VAL A 10 22.64 6.55 17.25
C VAL A 10 22.04 7.85 16.71
N VAL A 11 22.67 8.45 15.69
CA VAL A 11 22.27 9.75 15.12
C VAL A 11 22.05 9.61 13.60
N GLY A 12 21.12 10.42 13.06
CA GLY A 12 20.87 10.50 11.63
C GLY A 12 20.17 9.26 11.09
N LYS A 13 20.72 8.65 10.02
CA LYS A 13 20.07 7.55 9.29
C LYS A 13 19.79 6.31 10.14
N GLU A 14 20.69 5.97 11.06
CA GLU A 14 20.52 4.81 11.92
C GLU A 14 19.39 5.03 12.95
N ALA A 15 19.24 6.25 13.44
CA ALA A 15 18.17 6.61 14.38
C ALA A 15 16.81 6.55 13.69
N ALA A 16 16.73 7.09 12.47
CA ALA A 16 15.54 7.00 11.63
C ALA A 16 15.17 5.54 11.33
N PHE A 17 16.15 4.70 10.97
CA PHE A 17 15.90 3.28 10.73
C PHE A 17 15.38 2.55 11.98
N LEU A 18 15.94 2.82 13.16
CA LEU A 18 15.44 2.23 14.40
C LEU A 18 14.00 2.69 14.73
N GLN A 19 13.69 3.96 14.48
CA GLN A 19 12.34 4.49 14.62
C GLN A 19 11.37 3.78 13.66
N ASP A 20 11.75 3.62 12.39
CA ASP A 20 10.95 2.89 11.40
C ASP A 20 10.69 1.45 11.84
N CYS A 21 11.70 0.74 12.34
CA CYS A 21 11.54 -0.62 12.87
C CYS A 21 10.60 -0.69 14.07
N ARG A 22 10.66 0.30 14.98
CA ARG A 22 9.75 0.38 16.14
C ARG A 22 8.32 0.64 15.70
N VAL A 23 8.10 1.62 14.83
CA VAL A 23 6.79 1.95 14.27
C VAL A 23 6.22 0.74 13.51
N PHE A 24 7.02 0.10 12.66
CA PHE A 24 6.62 -1.12 11.95
C PHE A 24 6.18 -2.23 12.91
N GLY A 25 7.02 -2.56 13.90
CA GLY A 25 6.71 -3.61 14.88
C GLY A 25 5.52 -3.27 15.77
N ARG A 26 5.25 -1.98 16.01
CA ARG A 26 4.08 -1.53 16.75
C ARG A 26 2.81 -1.66 15.94
N LEU A 27 2.79 -1.10 14.73
CA LEU A 27 1.63 -1.14 13.83
C LEU A 27 1.25 -2.57 13.46
N HIS A 28 2.24 -3.44 13.16
CA HIS A 28 1.99 -4.85 12.84
C HIS A 28 1.29 -5.61 13.99
N ARG A 29 1.56 -5.25 15.25
CA ARG A 29 0.96 -5.91 16.41
C ARG A 29 -0.38 -5.30 16.81
N ALA A 30 -0.59 -4.01 16.54
CA ALA A 30 -1.75 -3.26 17.02
C ALA A 30 -2.91 -3.22 16.02
N LEU A 31 -2.60 -3.12 14.72
CA LEU A 31 -3.62 -3.04 13.68
C LEU A 31 -4.28 -4.39 13.46
N THR A 32 -5.55 -4.36 13.03
CA THR A 32 -6.23 -5.58 12.58
C THR A 32 -5.49 -6.19 11.40
N PRO A 33 -5.57 -7.53 11.20
CA PRO A 33 -4.95 -8.17 10.04
C PRO A 33 -5.42 -7.61 8.69
N ALA A 34 -6.65 -7.08 8.60
CA ALA A 34 -7.16 -6.46 7.39
C ALA A 34 -6.47 -5.11 7.12
N HIS A 35 -6.42 -4.24 8.11
CA HIS A 35 -5.75 -2.93 8.03
C HIS A 35 -4.26 -3.09 7.71
N TRP A 36 -3.59 -4.02 8.40
CA TRP A 36 -2.19 -4.28 8.16
C TRP A 36 -1.92 -4.72 6.71
N ARG A 37 -2.72 -5.64 6.17
CA ARG A 37 -2.59 -6.08 4.77
C ARG A 37 -2.84 -4.94 3.78
N ALA A 38 -3.83 -4.08 4.02
CA ALA A 38 -4.10 -2.93 3.16
C ALA A 38 -2.88 -1.99 3.09
N LEU A 39 -2.27 -1.67 4.24
CA LEU A 39 -1.06 -0.84 4.30
C LEU A 39 0.14 -1.51 3.63
N VAL A 40 0.37 -2.80 3.90
CA VAL A 40 1.48 -3.55 3.28
C VAL A 40 1.31 -3.64 1.77
N ALA A 41 0.10 -3.92 1.28
CA ALA A 41 -0.18 -3.98 -0.14
C ALA A 41 0.03 -2.61 -0.82
N LYS A 42 -0.27 -1.50 -0.14
CA LYS A 42 -0.12 -0.16 -0.72
C LYS A 42 1.33 0.34 -0.68
N TYR A 43 1.98 0.24 0.47
CA TYR A 43 3.21 0.98 0.77
C TYR A 43 4.47 0.13 0.95
N SER A 44 4.36 -1.20 1.06
CA SER A 44 5.54 -2.02 1.29
C SER A 44 6.52 -1.97 0.12
N THR A 45 7.81 -1.88 0.45
CA THR A 45 8.93 -2.01 -0.49
C THR A 45 9.40 -3.46 -0.63
N HIS A 46 9.00 -4.35 0.29
CA HIS A 46 9.37 -5.76 0.25
C HIS A 46 8.42 -6.54 -0.66
N GLN A 47 8.92 -6.97 -1.82
CA GLN A 47 8.09 -7.56 -2.89
C GLN A 47 7.27 -8.77 -2.42
N GLU A 48 7.87 -9.71 -1.70
CA GLU A 48 7.16 -10.92 -1.25
C GLU A 48 6.05 -10.62 -0.22
N ARG A 49 6.32 -9.76 0.78
CA ARG A 49 5.32 -9.33 1.76
C ARG A 49 4.18 -8.57 1.09
N LYS A 50 4.51 -7.68 0.14
CA LYS A 50 3.52 -6.97 -0.68
C LYS A 50 2.67 -7.96 -1.47
N HIS A 51 3.29 -8.94 -2.12
CA HIS A 51 2.59 -9.96 -2.88
C HIS A 51 1.65 -10.80 -2.01
N GLY A 52 2.11 -11.28 -0.85
CA GLY A 52 1.28 -12.00 0.11
C GLY A 52 0.07 -11.19 0.58
N ALA A 53 0.28 -9.91 0.91
CA ALA A 53 -0.82 -9.02 1.30
C ALA A 53 -1.84 -8.81 0.16
N ILE A 54 -1.38 -8.68 -1.09
CA ILE A 54 -2.24 -8.57 -2.27
C ILE A 54 -3.10 -9.83 -2.42
N LEU A 55 -2.52 -11.03 -2.31
CA LEU A 55 -3.26 -12.29 -2.44
C LEU A 55 -4.39 -12.40 -1.41
N GLU A 56 -4.12 -11.98 -0.18
CA GLU A 56 -5.12 -11.96 0.88
C GLU A 56 -6.25 -10.95 0.59
N LEU A 57 -5.92 -9.78 0.05
CA LEU A 57 -6.93 -8.78 -0.37
C LEU A 57 -7.80 -9.27 -1.53
N LEU A 58 -7.23 -10.04 -2.47
CA LEU A 58 -8.02 -10.63 -3.57
C LEU A 58 -9.16 -11.53 -3.07
N ASN A 59 -8.96 -12.17 -1.91
CA ASN A 59 -9.96 -13.03 -1.29
C ASN A 59 -11.02 -12.25 -0.49
N SER A 60 -10.71 -11.03 -0.04
CA SER A 60 -11.65 -10.21 0.75
C SER A 60 -12.53 -9.30 -0.11
N VAL A 61 -12.05 -8.86 -1.29
CA VAL A 61 -12.80 -7.94 -2.16
C VAL A 61 -13.98 -8.65 -2.82
N LYS A 62 -15.19 -8.24 -2.41
CA LYS A 62 -16.46 -8.66 -3.01
C LYS A 62 -16.82 -7.73 -4.17
N THR A 63 -17.02 -8.30 -5.36
CA THR A 63 -17.36 -7.55 -6.57
C THR A 63 -18.12 -8.44 -7.55
N PRO A 64 -19.06 -7.89 -8.34
CA PRO A 64 -19.69 -8.60 -9.45
C PRO A 64 -18.75 -8.78 -10.66
N ALA A 65 -17.55 -8.22 -10.62
CA ALA A 65 -16.57 -8.34 -11.70
C ALA A 65 -16.01 -9.78 -11.81
N PRO A 66 -15.65 -10.24 -13.02
CA PRO A 66 -14.96 -11.51 -13.21
C PRO A 66 -13.65 -11.60 -12.41
N LYS A 67 -13.24 -12.82 -12.08
CA LYS A 67 -12.04 -13.09 -11.26
C LYS A 67 -10.80 -12.36 -11.80
N ARG A 68 -10.51 -12.49 -13.10
CA ARG A 68 -9.37 -11.84 -13.77
C ARG A 68 -9.44 -10.31 -13.67
N PHE A 69 -10.63 -9.74 -13.84
CA PHE A 69 -10.84 -8.29 -13.73
C PHE A 69 -10.54 -7.80 -12.32
N ARG A 70 -11.04 -8.52 -11.30
CA ARG A 70 -10.72 -8.22 -9.89
C ARG A 70 -9.22 -8.29 -9.65
N GLU A 71 -8.56 -9.34 -10.11
CA GLU A 71 -7.11 -9.52 -9.95
C GLU A 71 -6.31 -8.37 -10.55
N CYS A 72 -6.56 -7.99 -11.81
CA CYS A 72 -5.91 -6.86 -12.45
C CYS A 72 -6.22 -5.53 -11.75
N ALA A 73 -7.46 -5.32 -11.29
CA ALA A 73 -7.85 -4.10 -10.59
C ALA A 73 -7.12 -3.92 -9.26
N VAL A 74 -7.00 -4.98 -8.45
CA VAL A 74 -6.28 -4.95 -7.18
C VAL A 74 -4.77 -4.82 -7.40
N LEU A 75 -4.20 -5.59 -8.35
CA LEU A 75 -2.77 -5.55 -8.64
C LEU A 75 -2.31 -4.15 -9.11
N THR A 76 -3.02 -3.55 -10.06
CA THR A 76 -2.69 -2.21 -10.58
C THR A 76 -3.02 -1.07 -9.61
N TRP A 77 -3.81 -1.34 -8.57
CA TRP A 77 -4.01 -0.42 -7.46
C TRP A 77 -2.85 -0.48 -6.46
N ALA A 78 -2.36 -1.69 -6.16
CA ALA A 78 -1.26 -1.92 -5.23
C ALA A 78 0.10 -1.54 -5.85
N ILE A 79 0.26 -1.76 -7.16
CA ILE A 79 1.44 -1.43 -7.94
C ILE A 79 1.03 -0.37 -8.97
N PRO A 80 1.03 0.92 -8.60
CA PRO A 80 0.67 1.98 -9.53
C PRO A 80 1.78 2.23 -10.55
N GLN A 81 1.40 2.70 -11.73
CA GLN A 81 2.35 3.16 -12.73
C GLN A 81 3.06 4.42 -12.20
N VAL A 82 4.40 4.41 -12.21
CA VAL A 82 5.20 5.57 -11.81
C VAL A 82 5.70 6.25 -13.09
N ALA A 83 5.37 7.53 -13.26
CA ALA A 83 5.83 8.30 -14.41
C ALA A 83 7.37 8.32 -14.48
N GLY A 84 7.93 8.06 -15.65
CA GLY A 84 9.39 8.02 -15.84
C GLY A 84 10.10 6.84 -15.18
N ALA A 85 9.39 5.76 -14.85
CA ALA A 85 9.96 4.50 -14.37
C ALA A 85 10.14 3.45 -15.46
N GLU A 86 9.69 3.70 -16.70
CA GLU A 86 10.01 2.82 -17.83
C GLU A 86 11.55 2.70 -17.97
N GLY A 87 12.06 1.48 -17.87
CA GLY A 87 13.50 1.17 -17.95
C GLY A 87 14.28 1.28 -16.63
N LYS A 88 13.67 1.73 -15.52
CA LYS A 88 14.36 1.76 -14.21
C LYS A 88 14.21 0.43 -13.48
N ARG A 89 15.33 -0.31 -13.34
CA ARG A 89 15.39 -1.62 -12.66
C ARG A 89 14.93 -1.62 -11.19
N SER A 90 14.91 -0.47 -10.52
CA SER A 90 14.66 -0.34 -9.07
C SER A 90 13.19 -0.09 -8.71
N ALA A 91 12.30 0.14 -9.66
CA ALA A 91 10.87 0.31 -9.40
C ALA A 91 10.12 -0.96 -9.79
N ALA A 92 9.43 -1.59 -8.84
CA ALA A 92 8.52 -2.68 -9.14
C ALA A 92 7.32 -2.11 -9.92
N VAL A 93 7.41 -2.10 -11.25
CA VAL A 93 6.35 -1.61 -12.15
C VAL A 93 5.94 -2.77 -13.05
N LEU A 94 4.63 -2.99 -13.15
CA LEU A 94 4.08 -3.97 -14.09
C LEU A 94 4.26 -3.50 -15.54
N PRO A 95 4.35 -4.40 -16.52
CA PRO A 95 4.32 -4.02 -17.94
C PRO A 95 3.08 -3.16 -18.26
N ALA A 96 3.21 -2.21 -19.20
CA ALA A 96 2.16 -1.24 -19.54
C ALA A 96 0.79 -1.89 -19.84
N ALA A 97 0.79 -3.06 -20.50
CA ALA A 97 -0.42 -3.82 -20.82
C ALA A 97 -1.28 -4.21 -19.61
N TRP A 98 -0.69 -4.31 -18.41
CA TRP A 98 -1.44 -4.57 -17.18
C TRP A 98 -2.33 -3.40 -16.78
N TYR A 99 -1.98 -2.16 -17.15
CA TYR A 99 -2.77 -0.97 -16.79
C TYR A 99 -3.89 -0.67 -17.79
N ASP A 100 -3.87 -1.31 -18.95
CA ASP A 100 -4.94 -1.21 -19.94
C ASP A 100 -6.15 -2.05 -19.50
N ILE A 101 -7.18 -1.34 -19.01
CA ILE A 101 -8.44 -1.91 -18.54
C ILE A 101 -9.15 -2.74 -19.61
N THR A 102 -8.88 -2.46 -20.89
CA THR A 102 -9.52 -3.20 -21.97
C THR A 102 -9.06 -4.65 -22.04
N ASN A 103 -7.86 -4.93 -21.54
CA ASN A 103 -7.28 -6.26 -21.49
C ASN A 103 -7.66 -7.05 -20.25
N TRP A 104 -8.48 -6.53 -19.33
CA TRP A 104 -8.78 -7.17 -18.03
C TRP A 104 -9.92 -8.18 -18.08
N ASP A 105 -10.65 -8.19 -19.19
CA ASP A 105 -11.82 -9.03 -19.41
C ASP A 105 -11.80 -9.58 -20.84
N ASN A 106 -12.23 -10.83 -21.00
CA ASN A 106 -12.31 -11.49 -22.30
C ASN A 106 -13.72 -11.39 -22.90
N ASP A 107 -14.73 -11.11 -22.08
CA ASP A 107 -16.15 -11.18 -22.47
C ASP A 107 -16.67 -9.88 -23.12
N GLY A 108 -15.79 -8.91 -23.38
CA GLY A 108 -16.13 -7.67 -24.09
C GLY A 108 -17.19 -6.83 -23.39
N LYS A 109 -17.22 -6.79 -22.04
CA LYS A 109 -18.23 -6.01 -21.31
C LYS A 109 -18.19 -4.52 -21.68
N PRO A 110 -19.35 -3.83 -21.65
CA PRO A 110 -19.41 -2.40 -21.93
C PRO A 110 -18.39 -1.62 -21.11
N GLU A 111 -17.79 -0.61 -21.73
CA GLU A 111 -16.77 0.24 -21.11
C GLU A 111 -17.22 0.83 -19.77
N SER A 112 -18.45 1.37 -19.72
CA SER A 112 -19.05 1.91 -18.50
C SER A 112 -19.08 0.92 -17.32
N THR A 113 -19.31 -0.37 -17.62
CA THR A 113 -19.34 -1.42 -16.60
C THR A 113 -17.95 -1.70 -16.05
N ARG A 114 -16.94 -1.77 -16.92
CA ARG A 114 -15.54 -1.96 -16.52
C ARG A 114 -15.06 -0.81 -15.63
N TYR A 115 -15.35 0.44 -15.99
CA TYR A 115 -15.00 1.59 -15.15
C TYR A 115 -15.72 1.57 -13.79
N ARG A 116 -17.01 1.23 -13.77
CA ARG A 116 -17.77 1.12 -12.51
C ARG A 116 -17.21 0.03 -11.59
N TRP A 117 -16.83 -1.13 -12.14
CA TRP A 117 -16.20 -2.19 -11.35
C TRP A 117 -14.85 -1.76 -10.81
N ARG A 118 -14.00 -1.15 -11.66
CA ARG A 118 -12.69 -0.67 -11.24
C ARG A 118 -12.80 0.39 -10.15
N SER A 119 -13.69 1.37 -10.30
CA SER A 119 -13.89 2.42 -9.29
C SER A 119 -14.43 1.85 -7.98
N GLY A 120 -15.39 0.93 -8.03
CA GLY A 120 -15.92 0.28 -6.82
C GLY A 120 -14.87 -0.54 -6.07
N ILE A 121 -14.07 -1.33 -6.79
CA ILE A 121 -12.95 -2.10 -6.20
C ILE A 121 -11.93 -1.17 -5.57
N ARG A 122 -11.49 -0.14 -6.30
CA ARG A 122 -10.49 0.82 -5.80
C ARG A 122 -10.98 1.57 -4.59
N LYS A 123 -12.23 2.06 -4.63
CA LYS A 123 -12.85 2.73 -3.49
C LYS A 123 -12.83 1.85 -2.24
N THR A 124 -13.24 0.58 -2.37
CA THR A 124 -13.23 -0.36 -1.23
C THR A 124 -11.82 -0.53 -0.63
N LEU A 125 -10.79 -0.61 -1.48
CA LEU A 125 -9.40 -0.75 -1.04
C LEU A 125 -8.85 0.55 -0.44
N ASP A 126 -9.18 1.70 -1.03
CA ASP A 126 -8.79 3.01 -0.52
C ASP A 126 -9.47 3.29 0.82
N ASP A 127 -10.74 2.91 1.00
CA ASP A 127 -11.47 3.00 2.27
C ASP A 127 -10.77 2.15 3.35
N GLN A 128 -10.36 0.92 3.05
CA GLN A 128 -9.58 0.07 3.97
C GLN A 128 -8.21 0.68 4.33
N VAL A 129 -7.54 1.32 3.38
CA VAL A 129 -6.27 2.02 3.64
C VAL A 129 -6.52 3.24 4.53
N ASN A 130 -7.56 4.03 4.26
CA ASN A 130 -7.89 5.21 5.05
C ASN A 130 -8.24 4.83 6.49
N GLU A 131 -9.08 3.82 6.70
CA GLU A 131 -9.39 3.27 8.03
C GLU A 131 -8.12 2.79 8.75
N ALA A 132 -7.22 2.12 8.03
CA ALA A 132 -5.95 1.68 8.59
C ALA A 132 -5.02 2.84 8.97
N LEU A 133 -4.98 3.90 8.17
CA LEU A 133 -4.19 5.10 8.45
C LEU A 133 -4.75 5.88 9.64
N THR A 134 -6.08 6.02 9.74
CA THR A 134 -6.73 6.63 10.92
C THR A 134 -6.40 5.84 12.19
N ALA A 135 -6.56 4.52 12.17
CA ALA A 135 -6.21 3.68 13.32
C ALA A 135 -4.72 3.76 13.67
N ALA A 136 -3.83 3.82 12.67
CA ALA A 136 -2.40 3.99 12.90
C ALA A 136 -2.09 5.36 13.52
N GLN A 137 -2.72 6.44 13.05
CA GLN A 137 -2.57 7.79 13.58
C GLN A 137 -2.98 7.83 15.06
N GLU A 138 -4.17 7.34 15.40
CA GLU A 138 -4.68 7.29 16.77
C GLU A 138 -3.72 6.54 17.72
N LEU A 139 -3.16 5.41 17.27
CA LEU A 139 -2.20 4.62 18.05
C LEU A 139 -0.88 5.37 18.29
N LEU A 140 -0.35 6.01 17.25
CA LEU A 140 0.93 6.70 17.32
C LEU A 140 0.81 8.02 18.11
N ASP A 141 -0.30 8.74 18.00
CA ASP A 141 -0.61 9.92 18.81
C ASP A 141 -0.75 9.57 20.29
N ALA A 142 -1.48 8.49 20.61
CA ALA A 142 -1.65 8.04 22.00
C ALA A 142 -0.32 7.64 22.68
N GLU A 143 0.68 7.23 21.88
CA GLU A 143 2.02 6.87 22.36
C GLU A 143 3.02 8.04 22.30
N GLY A 144 2.61 9.20 21.78
CA GLY A 144 3.49 10.35 21.57
C GLY A 144 4.63 10.07 20.58
N LEU A 145 4.44 9.14 19.64
CA LEU A 145 5.43 8.77 18.64
C LEU A 145 5.46 9.70 17.43
N ILE A 146 4.39 10.48 17.26
CA ILE A 146 4.26 11.53 16.25
C ILE A 146 3.73 12.78 16.94
N GLU A 147 4.24 13.94 16.53
CA GLU A 147 3.69 15.21 16.99
C GLU A 147 2.37 15.44 16.25
N SER A 148 1.26 15.58 16.99
CA SER A 148 0.01 16.03 16.39
C SER A 148 0.27 17.41 15.80
N CYS A 149 0.29 17.53 14.47
CA CYS A 149 0.34 18.82 13.81
C CYS A 149 -1.01 19.51 14.06
N VAL A 150 -1.14 20.19 15.20
CA VAL A 150 -2.23 21.12 15.45
C VAL A 150 -1.92 22.33 14.58
N ALA A 151 -2.60 22.43 13.44
CA ALA A 151 -2.63 23.63 12.60
C ALA A 151 -3.54 24.71 13.22
#